data_AF-A0A2V5JML2-F1
#
_entry.id   AF-A0A2V5JML2-F1
#
_cell.length_a   1.000
_cell.length_b   1.000
_cell.length_c   1.000
_cell.angle_alpha   90.00
_cell.angle_beta   90.00
_cell.angle_gamma   90.00
#
_symmetry.space_group_name_H-M   'P 1'
#
loop_
_entity.id
_entity.type
_entity.pdbx_description
1 polymer ?
#
loop_
_entity_poly.entity_id
_entity_poly.type
_entity_poly.pdbx_seq_one_letter_code
_entity_poly.pdbx_strand_id
1 'polypeptide(L)'
;MRSPGHMTDEKRLEELREQAWKDGVVAGRGVDVAGGPIPRKPGYYGQPVVKPPVWTCEIPVYFFVGGVAGMSAVIAFASAIFHHLDVARGAMRLAAIGVVLSPILLILD
;
A
#
# COMPACT_ATOMS: atom_id res chain seq x y z
N MET A 1 -13.98 -22.59 -33.54
CA MET A 1 -15.30 -21.93 -33.54
C MET A 1 -15.19 -20.65 -34.36
N ARG A 2 -15.98 -20.53 -35.43
CA ARG A 2 -15.86 -19.51 -36.48
C ARG A 2 -16.51 -18.21 -35.99
N SER A 3 -15.71 -17.14 -35.89
CA SER A 3 -16.18 -15.82 -35.43
C SER A 3 -17.22 -15.27 -36.41
N PRO A 4 -18.47 -14.98 -35.98
CA PRO A 4 -19.46 -14.39 -36.85
C PRO A 4 -19.06 -12.94 -37.15
N GLY A 5 -19.07 -12.60 -38.44
CA GLY A 5 -18.94 -11.28 -39.07
C GLY A 5 -18.40 -10.12 -38.23
N HIS A 6 -17.26 -9.57 -38.66
CA HIS A 6 -16.78 -8.25 -38.25
C HIS A 6 -17.76 -7.16 -38.71
N MET A 7 -18.88 -7.03 -38.01
CA MET A 7 -19.72 -5.84 -38.05
C MET A 7 -18.90 -4.76 -37.38
N THR A 8 -18.49 -3.75 -38.16
CA THR A 8 -17.74 -2.60 -37.65
C THR A 8 -18.51 -2.00 -36.48
N ASP A 9 -17.83 -1.66 -35.38
CA ASP A 9 -18.44 -1.16 -34.14
C ASP A 9 -19.49 -0.06 -34.38
N GLU A 10 -19.25 0.79 -35.39
CA GLU A 10 -20.19 1.81 -35.86
C GLU A 10 -21.55 1.27 -36.34
N LYS A 11 -21.56 0.17 -37.10
CA LYS A 11 -22.82 -0.44 -37.57
C LYS A 11 -23.64 -0.97 -36.41
N ARG A 12 -22.97 -1.53 -35.41
CA ARG A 12 -23.62 -2.02 -34.21
C ARG A 12 -24.16 -0.88 -33.34
N LEU A 13 -23.46 0.26 -33.28
CA LEU A 13 -23.97 1.47 -32.64
C LEU A 13 -25.24 2.00 -33.33
N GLU A 14 -25.27 1.98 -34.66
CA GLU A 14 -26.44 2.43 -35.43
C GLU A 14 -27.67 1.56 -35.14
N GLU A 15 -27.51 0.24 -35.07
CA GLU A 15 -28.57 -0.70 -34.69
C GLU A 15 -29.11 -0.44 -33.29
N LEU A 16 -28.22 -0.21 -32.30
CA LEU A 16 -28.62 0.10 -30.93
C LEU A 16 -29.37 1.44 -30.86
N ARG A 17 -28.99 2.42 -31.69
CA ARG A 17 -29.64 3.73 -31.75
C ARG A 17 -31.04 3.66 -32.36
N GLU A 18 -31.20 2.89 -33.43
CA GLU A 18 -32.49 2.55 -34.03
C GLU A 18 -33.43 1.85 -33.04
N GLN A 19 -32.91 0.86 -32.29
CA GLN A 19 -33.68 0.16 -31.25
C GLN A 19 -34.08 1.10 -30.11
N ALA A 20 -33.18 1.96 -29.65
CA ALA A 20 -33.49 2.96 -28.62
C ALA A 20 -34.62 3.90 -29.07
N TRP A 21 -34.63 4.28 -30.35
CA TRP A 21 -35.63 5.18 -30.90
C TRP A 21 -37.02 4.52 -31.00
N LYS A 22 -37.07 3.22 -31.29
CA LYS A 22 -38.33 2.48 -31.45
C LYS A 22 -38.90 2.03 -30.12
N ASP A 23 -38.06 1.47 -29.25
CA ASP A 23 -38.50 0.73 -28.08
C ASP A 23 -38.26 1.52 -26.77
N GLY A 24 -37.53 2.63 -26.84
CA GLY A 24 -37.17 3.46 -25.67
C GLY A 24 -36.16 2.81 -24.72
N VAL A 25 -35.84 1.52 -24.89
CA VAL A 25 -34.92 0.75 -24.05
C VAL A 25 -34.04 -0.15 -24.92
N VAL A 26 -32.74 -0.17 -24.64
CA VAL A 26 -31.78 -1.04 -25.32
C VAL A 26 -31.36 -2.15 -24.37
N ALA A 27 -31.86 -3.37 -24.60
CA ALA A 27 -31.48 -4.56 -23.83
C ALA A 27 -30.16 -5.22 -24.29
N GLY A 28 -29.58 -4.71 -25.39
CA GLY A 28 -28.35 -5.25 -25.99
C GLY A 28 -27.07 -4.86 -25.24
N ARG A 29 -26.04 -5.71 -25.30
CA ARG A 29 -24.69 -5.38 -24.83
C ARG A 29 -24.14 -4.20 -25.64
N GLY A 30 -23.84 -3.09 -24.95
CA GLY A 30 -23.27 -1.89 -25.54
C GLY A 30 -21.90 -2.13 -26.20
N VAL A 31 -21.55 -1.24 -27.11
CA VAL A 31 -20.28 -1.27 -27.86
C VAL A 31 -19.21 -0.52 -27.06
N ASP A 32 -17.98 -1.04 -27.09
CA ASP A 32 -16.86 -0.50 -26.35
C ASP A 32 -16.15 0.56 -27.18
N VAL A 33 -16.53 1.81 -26.98
CA VAL A 33 -15.98 2.94 -27.73
C VAL A 33 -14.79 3.52 -26.97
N ALA A 34 -13.64 3.68 -27.63
CA ALA A 34 -12.48 4.32 -27.04
C ALA A 34 -12.83 5.77 -26.64
N GLY A 35 -12.77 6.08 -25.34
CA GLY A 35 -13.18 7.38 -24.79
C GLY A 35 -14.65 7.48 -24.36
N GLY A 36 -15.41 6.38 -24.39
CA GLY A 36 -16.77 6.33 -23.86
C GLY A 36 -16.83 6.60 -22.34
N PRO A 37 -18.00 7.02 -21.82
CA PRO A 37 -18.17 7.40 -20.42
C PRO A 37 -18.04 6.23 -19.43
N ILE A 38 -17.98 4.99 -19.90
CA ILE A 38 -17.89 3.79 -19.07
C ILE A 38 -16.47 3.21 -19.18
N PRO A 39 -15.58 3.45 -18.20
CA PRO A 39 -14.23 2.94 -18.25
C PRO A 39 -14.19 1.42 -18.09
N ARG A 40 -13.36 0.74 -18.90
CA ARG A 40 -13.03 -0.70 -18.86
C ARG A 40 -12.28 -1.17 -17.60
N LYS A 41 -12.16 -0.35 -16.55
CA LYS A 41 -11.43 -0.79 -15.35
C LYS A 41 -12.32 -1.76 -14.56
N PRO A 42 -11.76 -2.83 -13.96
CA PRO A 42 -12.49 -3.59 -12.95
C PRO A 42 -13.06 -2.57 -11.96
N GLY A 43 -14.35 -2.70 -11.64
CA GLY A 43 -15.03 -1.79 -10.73
C GLY A 43 -14.30 -1.68 -9.40
N TYR A 44 -14.76 -0.77 -8.54
CA TYR A 44 -14.18 -0.52 -7.22
C TYR A 44 -13.91 -1.81 -6.41
N TYR A 45 -14.73 -2.83 -6.59
CA TYR A 45 -14.61 -4.15 -5.97
C TYR A 45 -13.51 -4.99 -6.66
N GLY A 46 -12.38 -5.14 -5.98
CA GLY A 46 -11.22 -5.92 -6.45
C GLY A 46 -9.90 -5.17 -6.36
N GLN A 47 -9.92 -3.87 -6.04
CA GLN A 47 -8.71 -3.11 -5.71
C GLN A 47 -8.47 -3.08 -4.20
N PRO A 48 -7.21 -3.18 -3.74
CA PRO A 48 -6.90 -3.04 -2.33
C PRO A 48 -7.36 -1.66 -1.83
N VAL A 49 -8.10 -1.64 -0.72
CA VAL A 49 -8.66 -0.42 -0.11
C VAL A 49 -7.55 0.56 0.26
N VAL A 50 -6.38 0.04 0.61
CA VAL A 50 -5.20 0.81 1.01
C VAL A 50 -4.09 0.59 -0.01
N LYS A 51 -3.40 1.67 -0.36
CA LYS A 51 -2.23 1.61 -1.25
C LYS A 51 -1.16 0.71 -0.63
N PRO A 52 -0.49 -0.16 -1.41
CA PRO A 52 0.59 -0.98 -0.89
C PRO A 52 1.68 -0.10 -0.25
N PRO A 53 2.31 -0.58 0.84
CA PRO A 53 3.37 0.14 1.51
C PRO A 53 4.53 0.37 0.54
N VAL A 54 4.94 1.64 0.39
CA VAL A 54 6.11 2.05 -0.42
C VAL A 54 7.44 1.88 0.30
N TRP A 55 7.39 1.53 1.59
CA TRP A 55 8.51 1.44 2.50
C TRP A 55 8.99 0.00 2.56
N THR A 56 10.30 -0.17 2.55
CA THR A 56 10.99 -1.46 2.59
C THR A 56 11.11 -1.94 4.05
N CYS A 57 11.40 -3.23 4.26
CA CYS A 57 11.37 -3.86 5.59
C CYS A 57 12.41 -3.30 6.57
N GLU A 58 13.40 -2.56 6.09
CA GLU A 58 14.44 -1.91 6.88
C GLU A 58 13.87 -0.77 7.71
N ILE A 59 12.87 -0.04 7.20
CA ILE A 59 12.26 1.11 7.90
C ILE A 59 11.59 0.68 9.22
N PRO A 60 10.68 -0.32 9.25
CA PRO A 60 10.13 -0.82 10.51
C PRO A 60 11.20 -1.29 11.50
N VAL A 61 12.24 -1.97 11.00
CA VAL A 61 13.32 -2.52 11.84
C VAL A 61 14.14 -1.39 12.47
N TYR A 62 14.52 -0.38 11.69
CA TYR A 62 15.19 0.81 12.19
C TYR A 62 14.38 1.53 13.27
N PHE A 63 13.08 1.76 13.02
CA PHE A 63 12.20 2.40 14.01
C PHE A 63 12.07 1.57 15.29
N PHE A 64 11.98 0.24 15.18
CA PHE A 64 11.90 -0.64 16.34
C PHE A 64 13.18 -0.59 17.17
N VAL A 65 14.35 -0.73 16.55
CA VAL A 65 15.65 -0.70 17.25
C VAL A 65 15.89 0.67 17.89
N GLY A 66 15.60 1.76 17.16
CA GLY A 66 15.68 3.12 17.69
C GLY A 66 14.76 3.34 18.90
N GLY A 67 13.52 2.83 18.83
CA GLY A 67 12.56 2.91 19.94
C GLY A 67 13.01 2.13 21.17
N VAL A 68 13.50 0.89 20.99
CA VAL A 68 14.03 0.07 22.09
C VAL A 68 15.25 0.71 22.74
N ALA A 69 16.16 1.29 21.94
CA ALA A 69 17.31 2.03 22.45
C ALA A 69 16.90 3.26 23.26
N GLY A 70 15.94 4.05 22.76
CA GLY A 70 15.40 5.22 23.46
C GLY A 70 14.73 4.87 24.79
N MET A 71 13.87 3.85 24.81
CA MET A 71 13.21 3.38 26.03
C MET A 71 14.22 2.83 27.05
N SER A 72 15.28 2.16 26.60
CA SER A 72 16.35 1.66 27.47
C SER A 72 17.07 2.80 28.20
N ALA A 73 17.28 3.95 27.54
CA ALA A 73 17.86 5.14 28.17
C ALA A 73 16.93 5.74 29.24
N VAL A 74 15.62 5.79 28.99
CA VAL A 74 14.62 6.25 29.97
C VAL A 74 14.59 5.34 31.20
N ILE A 75 14.63 4.01 31.00
CA ILE A 75 14.69 3.03 32.09
C ILE A 75 15.98 3.17 32.89
N ALA A 76 17.12 3.40 32.24
CA ALA A 76 18.40 3.66 32.91
C ALA A 76 18.33 4.91 33.79
N PHE A 77 17.75 5.99 33.27
CA PHE A 77 17.58 7.25 34.00
C PHE A 77 16.65 7.10 35.21
N ALA A 78 15.49 6.45 35.03
CA ALA A 78 14.58 6.16 36.13
C ALA A 78 15.25 5.29 37.21
N SER A 79 15.98 4.24 36.81
CA SER A 79 16.69 3.36 37.74
C SER A 79 17.77 4.08 38.54
N ALA A 80 18.40 5.11 37.96
CA ALA A 80 19.36 5.95 38.66
C ALA A 80 18.69 6.82 39.75
N ILE A 81 17.49 7.34 39.50
CA ILE A 81 16.68 8.09 40.48
C ILE A 81 16.28 7.20 41.66
N PHE A 82 15.91 5.94 41.41
CA PHE A 82 15.49 5.00 42.45
C PHE A 82 16.66 4.26 43.13
N HIS A 83 17.91 4.69 42.94
CA HIS A 83 19.12 4.10 43.53
C HIS A 83 19.34 2.60 43.23
N HIS A 84 18.71 2.07 42.17
CA HIS A 84 18.91 0.69 41.70
C HIS A 84 20.08 0.63 40.70
N LEU A 85 21.30 0.82 41.23
CA LEU A 85 22.50 1.05 40.43
C LEU A 85 22.91 -0.16 39.56
N ASP A 86 22.49 -1.39 39.90
CA ASP A 86 22.76 -2.58 39.10
C ASP A 86 21.92 -2.64 37.81
N VAL A 87 20.64 -2.22 37.90
CA VAL A 87 19.73 -2.11 36.76
C VAL A 87 20.15 -0.94 35.86
N ALA A 88 20.54 0.18 36.47
CA ALA A 88 21.07 1.33 35.73
C ALA A 88 22.33 0.98 34.92
N ARG A 89 23.26 0.19 35.49
CA ARG A 89 24.47 -0.29 34.78
C ARG A 89 24.14 -1.24 33.62
N GLY A 90 23.17 -2.14 33.78
CA GLY A 90 22.72 -3.03 32.72
C GLY A 90 22.09 -2.26 31.54
N ALA A 91 21.18 -1.34 31.85
CA ALA A 91 20.50 -0.52 30.84
C ALA A 91 21.46 0.44 30.11
N MET A 92 22.46 0.99 30.81
CA MET A 92 23.47 1.87 30.22
C MET A 92 24.43 1.12 29.29
N ARG A 93 24.76 -0.15 29.60
CA ARG A 93 25.52 -1.02 28.69
C ARG A 93 24.73 -1.36 27.43
N LEU A 94 23.44 -1.67 27.55
CA LEU A 94 22.56 -1.89 26.40
C LEU A 94 22.43 -0.63 25.54
N ALA A 95 22.28 0.54 26.15
CA ALA A 95 22.24 1.81 25.43
C ALA A 95 23.56 2.10 24.70
N ALA A 96 24.71 1.86 25.34
CA ALA A 96 26.02 2.03 24.73
C ALA A 96 26.23 1.08 23.53
N ILE A 97 25.82 -0.19 23.65
CA ILE A 97 25.88 -1.17 22.56
C ILE A 97 24.97 -0.75 21.40
N GLY A 98 23.75 -0.28 21.69
CA GLY A 98 22.81 0.20 20.68
C GLY A 98 23.32 1.43 19.92
N VAL A 99 23.97 2.38 20.62
CA VAL A 99 24.57 3.57 20.01
C VAL A 99 25.76 3.21 19.10
N VAL A 100 26.55 2.19 19.44
CA VAL A 100 27.67 1.74 18.61
C VAL A 100 27.20 0.92 17.40
N LEU A 101 26.16 0.10 17.55
CA LEU A 101 25.59 -0.68 16.45
C LEU A 101 24.84 0.17 15.43
N SER A 102 24.21 1.27 15.86
CA SER A 102 23.40 2.15 15.01
C SER A 102 24.15 2.73 13.78
N PRO A 103 25.34 3.35 13.90
CA PRO A 103 26.08 3.85 12.74
C PRO A 103 26.68 2.74 11.87
N ILE A 104 26.99 1.56 12.44
CA ILE A 104 27.52 0.43 11.66
C ILE A 104 26.44 -0.14 10.73
N LEU A 105 25.21 -0.26 11.24
CA LEU A 105 24.06 -0.70 10.44
C LEU A 105 23.65 0.34 9.38
N LEU A 106 23.89 1.63 9.65
CA LEU A 106 23.64 2.74 8.73
C LEU A 106 24.68 2.85 7.60
N ILE A 107 25.93 2.40 7.82
CA ILE A 107 27.01 2.40 6.81
C ILE A 107 26.94 1.17 5.90
N LEU A 108 26.27 0.11 6.34
CA LEU A 108 26.09 -1.13 5.57
C LEU A 108 24.91 -1.08 4.59
N ASP A 109 24.15 0.02 4.55
CA ASP A 109 23.14 0.35 3.52
C ASP A 109 23.77 1.13 2.36
#